data_AF-A0A973DQ59-F1
#
_entry.id   AF-A0A973DQ59-F1
#
_cell.length_a   1.000
_cell.length_b   1.000
_cell.length_c   1.000
_cell.angle_alpha   90.00
_cell.angle_beta   90.00
_cell.angle_gamma   90.00
#
_symmetry.space_group_name_H-M   'P 1'
#
loop_
_entity.id
_entity.type
_entity.pdbx_description
1 polymer ?
#
loop_
_entity_poly.entity_id
_entity_poly.type
_entity_poly.pdbx_seq_one_letter_code
_entity_poly.pdbx_strand_id
1 'polypeptide(L)' 'MTVKTLVVNESTTFECIESQSGLCYFKVSSQRCSKESAMTTCVVVHIDSFELQPGKAKEFKGVNIKEKFLHCASALKF' A
#
# COMPACT_ATOMS: atom_id res chain seq x y z
N MET A 1 17.43 0.19 -0.10
CA MET A 1 16.23 -0.09 -0.90
C MET A 1 15.58 1.24 -1.23
N THR A 2 15.25 1.44 -2.49
CA THR A 2 14.58 2.63 -3.00
C THR A 2 13.27 2.18 -3.64
N VAL A 3 12.17 2.79 -3.23
CA VAL A 3 10.84 2.54 -3.80
C VAL A 3 10.18 3.85 -4.17
N LYS A 4 9.25 3.80 -5.11
CA LYS A 4 8.42 4.93 -5.48
C LYS A 4 6.96 4.54 -5.32
N THR A 5 6.21 5.40 -4.63
CA THR A 5 4.76 5.29 -4.54
C THR A 5 4.15 6.53 -5.18
N LEU A 6 3.26 6.33 -6.14
CA LEU A 6 2.54 7.42 -6.80
C LEU A 6 1.03 7.22 -6.60
N VAL A 7 0.32 8.26 -6.17
CA VAL A 7 -1.13 8.23 -6.00
C VAL A 7 -1.76 9.17 -7.04
N VAL A 8 -2.56 8.63 -7.96
CA VAL A 8 -3.29 9.38 -8.99
C VAL A 8 -4.72 8.86 -9.06
N ASN A 9 -5.70 9.75 -8.86
CA ASN A 9 -7.13 9.46 -9.06
C ASN A 9 -7.54 8.07 -8.55
N GLU A 10 -7.35 7.84 -7.25
CA GLU A 10 -7.69 6.60 -6.53
C GLU A 10 -6.83 5.38 -6.86
N SER A 11 -5.89 5.49 -7.80
CA SER A 11 -4.88 4.48 -8.07
C SER A 11 -3.61 4.76 -7.28
N THR A 12 -3.02 3.73 -6.69
CA THR A 12 -1.69 3.78 -6.08
C THR A 12 -0.76 2.84 -6.82
N THR A 13 0.28 3.40 -7.44
CA THR A 13 1.33 2.63 -8.13
C THR A 13 2.52 2.47 -7.21
N PHE A 14 2.95 1.23 -7.04
CA PHE A 14 4.15 0.85 -6.28
C PHE A 14 5.22 0.39 -7.25
N GLU A 15 6.42 0.95 -7.12
CA GLU A 15 7.56 0.61 -7.96
C GLU A 15 8.78 0.32 -7.09
N CYS A 16 9.46 -0.80 -7.37
CA CYS A 16 10.76 -1.10 -6.78
C CYS A 16 11.84 -0.49 -7.68
N ILE A 17 12.54 0.53 -7.20
CA ILE A 17 13.62 1.18 -7.96
C ILE A 17 14.92 0.42 -7.77
N GLU A 18 15.27 0.12 -6.52
CA GLU A 18 16.52 -0.56 -6.17
C GLU A 18 16.34 -1.38 -4.89
N SER A 19 16.89 -2.60 -4.86
CA SER A 19 16.96 -3.41 -3.64
C SER A 19 18.23 -4.25 -3.61
N GLN A 20 18.92 -4.27 -2.47
CA GLN A 20 20.12 -5.09 -2.25
C GLN A 20 19.80 -6.60 -2.22
N SER A 21 18.59 -6.97 -1.82
CA SER A 21 18.11 -8.35 -1.80
C SER A 21 17.52 -8.81 -3.14
N GLY A 22 17.46 -7.93 -4.14
CA GLY A 22 16.80 -8.19 -5.43
C GLY A 22 15.27 -8.13 -5.39
N LEU A 23 14.67 -7.84 -4.23
CA LEU A 23 13.23 -7.75 -4.04
C LEU A 23 12.85 -6.58 -3.13
N CYS A 24 11.74 -5.92 -3.44
CA CYS A 24 11.05 -4.98 -2.56
C CYS A 24 9.74 -5.61 -2.10
N TYR A 25 9.50 -5.66 -0.78
CA TYR A 25 8.27 -6.18 -0.20
C TYR A 25 7.33 -5.02 0.10
N PHE A 26 6.09 -5.11 -0.37
CA PHE A 26 5.06 -4.11 -0.16
C PHE A 26 3.91 -4.72 0.63
N LYS A 27 3.44 -3.98 1.64
CA LYS A 27 2.23 -4.27 2.40
C LYS A 27 1.26 -3.11 2.24
N VAL A 28 0.09 -3.40 1.70
CA VAL A 28 -1.00 -2.44 1.49
C VAL A 28 -2.08 -2.70 2.53
N SER A 29 -2.50 -1.64 3.21
CA SER A 29 -3.58 -1.65 4.19
C SER A 29 -4.53 -0.48 3.92
N SER A 30 -5.79 -0.60 4.33
CA SER A 30 -6.79 0.47 4.24
C SER A 30 -7.23 0.83 5.65
N GLN A 31 -7.31 2.12 5.95
CA GLN A 31 -7.99 2.59 7.15
C GLN A 31 -9.47 2.81 6.84
N ARG A 32 -10.33 1.96 7.43
CA ARG A 32 -11.79 2.06 7.34
C ARG A 32 -12.33 2.67 8.61
N CYS A 33 -12.96 3.84 8.51
CA CYS A 33 -13.65 4.46 9.64
C CYS A 33 -15.15 4.22 9.49
N SER A 34 -15.74 3.51 10.46
CA SER A 34 -17.19 3.43 10.60
C SER A 34 -17.65 4.48 11.59
N LYS A 35 -18.74 5.18 11.25
CA LYS A 35 -19.38 6.16 12.11
C LYS A 35 -20.68 5.55 12.60
N GLU A 36 -20.61 4.78 13.68
CA GLU A 36 -21.77 4.26 14.38
C GLU A 36 -21.99 5.08 15.66
N SER A 37 -23.11 5.80 15.69
CA SER A 37 -23.43 6.77 16.75
C SER A 37 -22.32 7.82 16.96
N ALA A 38 -22.36 8.62 18.02
CA ALA A 38 -21.45 9.76 18.23
C ALA A 38 -19.94 9.42 18.34
N MET A 39 -19.54 8.17 18.08
CA MET A 39 -18.15 7.70 18.02
C MET A 39 -17.74 7.37 16.58
N THR A 40 -16.50 7.72 16.24
CA THR A 40 -15.87 7.30 14.99
C THR A 40 -14.82 6.24 15.31
N THR A 41 -15.05 5.00 14.88
CA THR A 41 -14.12 3.90 15.08
C THR A 41 -13.39 3.65 13.76
N CYS A 42 -12.07 3.80 13.77
CA CYS A 42 -11.23 3.52 12.62
C CYS A 42 -10.45 2.21 12.84
N VAL A 43 -10.60 1.28 11.90
CA VAL A 43 -9.86 0.02 11.86
C VAL A 43 -8.91 0.01 10.68
N VAL A 44 -7.70 -0.52 10.87
CA VAL A 44 -6.74 -0.76 9.79
C VAL A 44 -6.93 -2.19 9.32
N VAL A 45 -7.28 -2.35 8.04
CA VAL A 45 -7.54 -3.65 7.40
C VAL A 45 -6.42 -3.92 6.41
N HIS A 46 -5.81 -5.10 6.49
CA HIS A 46 -4.84 -5.52 5.50
C HIS A 46 -5.53 -5.82 4.15
N ILE A 47 -4.97 -5.32 3.05
CA ILE A 47 -5.54 -5.50 1.71
C ILE A 47 -4.75 -6.55 0.92
N ASP A 48 -3.45 -6.33 0.76
CA ASP A 48 -2.58 -7.19 -0.05
C ASP A 48 -1.12 -7.05 0.39
N SER A 49 -0.35 -8.13 0.23
CA SER A 49 1.11 -8.14 0.39
C SER A 49 1.75 -8.75 -0.84
N PHE A 50 2.72 -8.08 -1.43
CA PHE A 50 3.37 -8.55 -2.65
C PHE A 50 4.83 -8.15 -2.74
N GLU A 51 5.54 -8.80 -3.64
CA GLU A 51 6.97 -8.64 -3.86
C GLU A 51 7.18 -8.10 -5.29
N LEU A 52 8.07 -7.12 -5.46
CA LEU A 52 8.47 -6.61 -6.77
C LEU A 52 9.99 -6.70 -6.94
N GLN A 53 10.40 -7.10 -8.14
CA GLN A 53 11.79 -6.98 -8.58
C GLN A 53 12.10 -5.51 -8.96
N PRO A 54 13.37 -5.07 -8.88
CA PRO A 54 13.79 -3.77 -9.39
C PRO A 54 13.34 -3.54 -10.84
N GLY A 55 12.82 -2.33 -11.12
CA GLY A 55 12.26 -1.94 -12.40
C GLY A 55 10.85 -2.47 -12.68
N LYS A 56 10.24 -3.21 -11.75
CA LYS A 56 8.83 -3.62 -11.83
C LYS A 56 7.95 -2.69 -11.02
N ALA A 57 6.74 -2.47 -11.54
CA ALA A 57 5.69 -1.72 -10.88
C ALA A 57 4.40 -2.56 -10.81
N LYS A 58 3.62 -2.34 -9.75
CA LYS A 58 2.26 -2.87 -9.61
C LYS A 58 1.33 -1.71 -9.28
N GLU A 59 0.27 -1.61 -10.07
CA GLU A 59 -0.80 -0.68 -9.81
C GLU A 59 -1.84 -1.33 -8.88
N PHE A 60 -2.26 -0.58 -7.86
CA PHE A 60 -3.38 -0.93 -7.01
C PHE A 60 -4.47 0.12 -7.16
N LYS A 61 -5.58 -0.26 -7.79
CA LYS A 61 -6.76 0.62 -7.86
C LYS A 61 -7.51 0.54 -6.54
N GLY A 62 -7.69 1.69 -5.90
CA GLY A 62 -8.44 1.79 -4.68
C GLY A 62 -9.89 1.37 -4.91
N VAL A 63 -10.37 0.44 -4.09
CA VAL A 63 -11.73 -0.12 -4.21
C VAL A 63 -12.78 0.91 -3.76
N ASN A 64 -12.38 1.95 -3.01
CA ASN A 64 -13.29 2.99 -2.52
C ASN A 64 -12.57 4.34 -2.28
N ILE A 65 -13.17 5.41 -2.82
CA ILE A 65 -12.69 6.81 -2.76
C ILE A 65 -12.53 7.35 -1.34
N LYS A 66 -13.27 6.76 -0.38
CA LYS A 66 -13.26 7.18 1.03
C LYS A 66 -12.25 6.43 1.89
N GLU A 67 -11.55 5.44 1.34
CA GLU A 67 -10.52 4.69 2.06
C GLU A 67 -9.17 5.41 2.00
N LYS A 68 -8.56 5.67 3.17
CA LYS A 68 -7.16 6.10 3.23
C LYS A 68 -6.28 4.86 3.14
N PHE A 69 -5.55 4.72 2.03
CA PHE A 69 -4.55 3.67 1.88
C PHE A 69 -3.32 3.98 2.73
N LEU A 70 -2.99 3.06 3.63
CA LEU A 70 -1.73 3.01 4.33
C LEU A 70 -0.84 1.99 3.62
N HIS A 71 0.39 2.36 3.33
CA HIS A 71 1.33 1.45 2.68
C HIS A 71 2.67 1.43 3.42
N CYS A 72 3.27 0.25 3.49
CA CYS A 72 4.62 0.05 4.00
C CYS A 72 5.44 -0.68 2.95
N ALA A 73 6.68 -0.23 2.74
CA ALA A 73 7.65 -0.91 1.91
C ALA A 73 8.84 -1.34 2.78
N SER A 74 9.32 -2.56 2.57
CA SER A 74 10.43 -3.14 3.33
C SER A 74 11.40 -3.89 2.39
N ALA A 75 12.68 -3.86 2.73
CA ALA A 75 13.72 -4.66 2.08
C ALA A 75 13.70 -6.13 2.55
N LEU A 76 12.93 -6.41 3.61
CA LEU A 76 12.76 -7.71 4.27
C LEU A 76 11.27 -8.10 4.25
N LYS A 77 10.99 -9.40 4.18
CA LYS A 77 9.64 -9.96 4.20
C LYS A 77 8.93 -9.65 5.54
N PHE A 78 7.63 -9.32 5.46
CA PHE A 78 6.78 -9.01 6.62
C PHE A 78 6.34 -10.25 7.39
#